data_AF-A0AAN2QSY1-F1
#
_entry.id   AF-A0AAN2QSY1-F1
#
_cell.length_a   1.000
_cell.length_b   1.000
_cell.length_c   1.000
_cell.angle_alpha   90.00
_cell.angle_beta   90.00
_cell.angle_gamma   90.00
#
_symmetry.space_group_name_H-M   'P 1'
#
loop_
_entity.id
_entity.type
_entity.pdbx_description
1 polymer ?
#
loop_
_entity_poly.entity_id
_entity_poly.type
_entity_poly.pdbx_seq_one_letter_code
_entity_poly.pdbx_strand_id
1 'polypeptide(L)'
;MTKQFYDDFSKLPIAKMAQSIADMTYLFNETKIPTNHYKNQLSKGFEEMVEANVSVALVNTIFNTLQALQKESPKLFYQAMLCLDTKVKPSSITPSQYQAMEFT
;
A
#
# COMPACT_ATOMS: atom_id res chain seq x y z
N MET A 1 -31.70 -6.50 25.62
CA MET A 1 -31.39 -5.26 24.88
C MET A 1 -32.01 -5.40 23.50
N THR A 2 -32.86 -4.47 23.11
CA THR A 2 -33.48 -4.44 21.77
C THR A 2 -32.37 -4.18 20.76
N LYS A 3 -32.04 -5.18 19.93
CA LYS A 3 -31.09 -5.02 18.82
C LYS A 3 -31.54 -3.83 17.98
N GLN A 4 -30.70 -2.81 17.87
CA GLN A 4 -31.01 -1.67 17.01
C GLN A 4 -30.55 -1.99 15.59
N PHE A 5 -31.30 -1.51 14.60
CA PHE A 5 -30.98 -1.67 13.18
C PHE A 5 -29.54 -1.23 12.85
N TYR A 6 -29.05 -0.20 13.53
CA TYR A 6 -27.68 0.27 13.44
C TYR A 6 -26.63 -0.80 13.78
N ASP A 7 -26.87 -1.60 14.82
CA ASP A 7 -25.91 -2.61 15.29
C ASP A 7 -25.74 -3.75 14.27
N ASP A 8 -26.79 -4.06 13.52
CA ASP A 8 -26.74 -5.06 12.46
C ASP A 8 -26.20 -4.43 11.15
N PHE A 9 -26.54 -3.17 10.86
CA PHE A 9 -26.04 -2.43 9.69
C PHE A 9 -24.52 -2.24 9.72
N SER A 10 -23.96 -1.86 10.88
CA SER A 10 -22.51 -1.64 11.05
C SER A 10 -21.64 -2.88 10.82
N LYS A 11 -22.24 -4.08 10.83
CA LYS A 11 -21.55 -5.36 10.62
C LYS A 11 -21.64 -5.87 9.19
N LEU A 12 -22.37 -5.19 8.31
CA LEU A 12 -22.54 -5.61 6.91
C LEU A 12 -21.27 -5.34 6.08
N PRO A 13 -20.99 -6.14 5.03
CA PRO A 13 -20.00 -5.76 4.02
C PRO A 13 -20.40 -4.45 3.31
N ILE A 14 -19.43 -3.65 2.86
CA ILE A 14 -19.66 -2.33 2.22
C ILE A 14 -20.70 -2.41 1.08
N ALA A 15 -20.65 -3.45 0.26
CA ALA A 15 -21.62 -3.65 -0.82
C ALA A 15 -23.07 -3.79 -0.31
N LYS A 16 -23.26 -4.49 0.83
CA LYS A 16 -24.56 -4.66 1.46
C LYS A 16 -25.01 -3.41 2.22
N MET A 17 -24.08 -2.68 2.83
CA MET A 17 -24.35 -1.36 3.43
C MET A 17 -24.85 -0.39 2.36
N ALA A 18 -24.14 -0.30 1.23
CA ALA A 18 -24.50 0.57 0.12
C ALA A 18 -25.89 0.24 -0.45
N GLN A 19 -26.20 -1.06 -0.61
CA GLN A 19 -27.52 -1.49 -1.05
C GLN A 19 -28.61 -1.13 -0.03
N SER A 20 -28.35 -1.36 1.26
CA SER A 20 -29.31 -1.02 2.31
C SER A 20 -29.59 0.48 2.38
N ILE A 21 -28.59 1.35 2.15
CA ILE A 21 -28.79 2.80 2.02
C ILE A 21 -29.61 3.15 0.77
N ALA A 22 -29.32 2.51 -0.37
CA ALA A 22 -30.09 2.71 -1.60
C ALA A 22 -31.56 2.31 -1.42
N ASP A 23 -31.82 1.20 -0.74
CA ASP A 23 -33.18 0.74 -0.42
C ASP A 23 -33.89 1.72 0.53
N MET A 24 -33.22 2.20 1.60
CA MET A 24 -33.77 3.23 2.49
C MET A 24 -34.05 4.54 1.76
N THR A 25 -33.18 4.94 0.83
CA THR A 25 -33.35 6.15 0.02
C THR A 25 -34.53 6.01 -0.94
N TYR A 26 -34.71 4.82 -1.50
CA TYR A 26 -35.87 4.53 -2.34
C TYR A 26 -37.19 4.67 -1.57
N LEU A 27 -37.23 4.30 -0.29
CA LEU A 27 -38.41 4.51 0.55
C LEU A 27 -38.74 6.00 0.74
N PHE A 28 -37.76 6.90 0.55
CA PHE A 28 -37.99 8.34 0.48
C PHE A 28 -38.35 8.75 -0.95
N ASN A 29 -39.65 8.85 -1.24
CA ASN A 29 -40.19 9.35 -2.51
C ASN A 29 -39.68 8.62 -3.75
N GLU A 30 -39.43 7.31 -3.66
CA GLU A 30 -38.92 6.50 -4.77
C GLU A 30 -37.59 7.02 -5.36
N THR A 31 -36.80 7.71 -4.53
CA THR A 31 -35.55 8.34 -4.97
C THR A 31 -34.54 7.26 -5.33
N LYS A 32 -34.16 7.21 -6.62
CA LYS A 32 -33.21 6.21 -7.15
C LYS A 32 -31.81 6.80 -7.22
N ILE A 33 -30.97 6.46 -6.24
CA ILE A 33 -29.54 6.73 -6.27
C ILE A 33 -28.81 5.42 -6.56
N PRO A 34 -27.91 5.35 -7.56
CA PRO A 34 -27.17 4.14 -7.86
C PRO A 34 -26.36 3.65 -6.65
N THR A 35 -26.40 2.35 -6.37
CA THR A 35 -25.66 1.73 -5.26
C THR A 35 -24.17 2.07 -5.26
N ASN A 36 -23.58 2.24 -6.46
CA ASN A 36 -22.18 2.64 -6.62
C ASN A 36 -21.85 4.00 -5.98
N HIS A 37 -22.80 4.95 -5.95
CA HIS A 37 -22.60 6.24 -5.29
C HIS A 37 -22.28 6.04 -3.79
N TYR A 38 -23.12 5.28 -3.09
CA TYR A 38 -22.93 4.99 -1.67
C TYR A 38 -21.71 4.12 -1.42
N LYS A 39 -21.46 3.13 -2.29
CA LYS A 39 -20.25 2.30 -2.21
C LYS A 39 -19.01 3.17 -2.23
N ASN A 40 -18.92 4.12 -3.17
CA ASN A 40 -17.77 5.02 -3.26
C ASN A 40 -17.64 5.89 -2.01
N GLN A 41 -18.74 6.42 -1.47
CA GLN A 41 -18.68 7.22 -0.24
C GLN A 41 -18.24 6.41 0.99
N LEU A 42 -18.79 5.21 1.16
CA LEU A 42 -18.43 4.31 2.27
C LEU A 42 -16.99 3.79 2.14
N SER A 43 -16.46 3.70 0.91
CA SER A 43 -15.08 3.26 0.64
C SER A 43 -14.01 4.34 0.85
N LYS A 44 -14.34 5.65 0.91
CA LYS A 44 -13.33 6.72 1.00
C LYS A 44 -12.33 6.54 2.15
N GLY A 45 -12.81 6.21 3.34
CA GLY A 45 -11.93 5.94 4.49
C GLY A 45 -11.11 4.65 4.37
N PHE A 46 -11.58 3.68 3.57
CA PHE A 46 -10.88 2.43 3.31
C PHE A 46 -9.80 2.60 2.24
N GLU A 47 -10.08 3.33 1.16
CA GLU A 47 -9.11 3.58 0.07
C GLU A 47 -7.90 4.37 0.57
N GLU A 48 -8.11 5.45 1.33
CA GLU A 48 -7.02 6.24 1.93
C GLU A 48 -6.18 5.41 2.92
N MET A 49 -6.82 4.54 3.71
CA MET A 49 -6.13 3.67 4.66
C MET A 49 -5.37 2.53 3.95
N VAL A 50 -5.92 1.97 2.86
CA VAL A 50 -5.27 0.93 2.07
C VAL A 50 -4.06 1.49 1.33
N GLU A 51 -4.15 2.67 0.73
CA GLU A 51 -3.03 3.29 0.02
C GLU A 51 -1.85 3.58 0.97
N ALA A 52 -2.14 4.13 2.16
CA ALA A 52 -1.14 4.35 3.19
C ALA A 52 -0.51 3.02 3.69
N ASN A 53 -1.33 2.01 3.96
CA ASN A 53 -0.86 0.72 4.45
C ASN A 53 -0.05 -0.05 3.40
N VAL A 54 -0.42 0.02 2.12
CA VAL A 54 0.33 -0.62 1.02
C VAL A 54 1.69 0.07 0.85
N SER A 55 1.74 1.40 0.90
CA SER A 55 2.99 2.14 0.79
C SER A 55 3.97 1.79 1.91
N VAL A 56 3.50 1.74 3.16
CA VAL A 56 4.32 1.33 4.31
C VAL A 56 4.75 -0.13 4.21
N ALA A 57 3.85 -1.04 3.79
CA ALA A 57 4.18 -2.45 3.61
C ALA A 57 5.27 -2.66 2.56
N LEU A 58 5.18 -1.96 1.42
CA LEU A 58 6.19 -2.03 0.35
C LEU A 58 7.56 -1.51 0.83
N VAL A 59 7.58 -0.37 1.53
CA VAL A 59 8.82 0.16 2.13
C VAL A 59 9.42 -0.83 3.11
N ASN A 60 8.60 -1.44 3.97
CA ASN A 60 9.07 -2.43 4.93
C ASN A 60 9.62 -3.69 4.24
N THR A 61 8.99 -4.16 3.17
CA THR A 61 9.52 -5.28 2.36
C THR A 61 10.89 -4.93 1.78
N ILE A 62 11.02 -3.77 1.13
CA ILE A 62 12.30 -3.32 0.56
C ILE A 62 13.36 -3.21 1.64
N PHE A 63 13.04 -2.60 2.79
CA PHE A 63 13.96 -2.46 3.91
C PHE A 63 14.47 -3.82 4.41
N ASN A 64 13.57 -4.78 4.62
CA ASN A 64 13.96 -6.11 5.09
C ASN A 64 14.84 -6.85 4.08
N THR A 65 14.56 -6.71 2.77
CA THR A 65 15.42 -7.25 1.70
C THR A 65 16.80 -6.62 1.73
N LEU A 66 16.90 -5.29 1.82
CA LEU A 66 18.18 -4.59 1.90
C LEU A 66 18.96 -4.98 3.16
N GLN A 67 18.30 -5.09 4.30
CA GLN A 67 18.92 -5.50 5.56
C GLN A 67 19.46 -6.94 5.47
N ALA A 68 18.73 -7.85 4.84
CA ALA A 68 19.18 -9.23 4.64
C ALA A 68 20.45 -9.27 3.76
N LEU A 69 20.45 -8.54 2.64
CA LEU A 69 21.60 -8.44 1.74
C LEU A 69 22.84 -7.84 2.43
N GLN A 70 22.62 -6.80 3.24
CA GLN A 70 23.69 -6.17 4.02
C GLN A 70 24.32 -7.15 5.03
N LYS A 71 23.51 -7.99 5.69
CA LYS A 71 24.00 -9.01 6.63
C LYS A 71 24.78 -10.13 5.94
N GLU A 72 24.33 -10.55 4.76
CA GLU A 72 24.94 -11.65 4.01
C GLU A 72 26.29 -11.27 3.41
N SER A 73 26.37 -10.10 2.75
CA SER A 73 27.62 -9.59 2.19
C SER A 73 27.70 -8.08 2.29
N PRO A 74 28.23 -7.54 3.40
CA PRO A 74 28.35 -6.10 3.60
C PRO A 74 29.12 -5.42 2.47
N LYS A 75 30.22 -6.02 2.03
CA LYS A 75 31.09 -5.47 0.97
C LYS A 75 30.36 -5.33 -0.36
N LEU A 76 29.74 -6.42 -0.85
CA LEU A 76 29.01 -6.39 -2.12
C LEU A 76 27.78 -5.47 -2.03
N PHE A 77 27.12 -5.43 -0.88
CA PHE A 77 26.00 -4.53 -0.63
C PHE A 77 26.43 -3.07 -0.78
N TYR A 78 27.51 -2.62 -0.13
CA TYR A 78 27.98 -1.24 -0.24
C TYR A 78 28.51 -0.91 -1.65
N GLN A 79 29.20 -1.85 -2.31
CA GLN A 79 29.62 -1.68 -3.71
C GLN A 79 28.42 -1.49 -4.64
N ALA A 80 27.35 -2.28 -4.46
CA ALA A 80 26.11 -2.13 -5.22
C ALA A 80 25.40 -0.80 -4.93
N MET A 81 25.35 -0.36 -3.66
CA MET A 81 24.81 0.94 -3.28
C MET A 81 25.58 2.09 -3.94
N LEU A 82 26.91 2.02 -3.96
CA LEU A 82 27.76 3.02 -4.61
C LEU A 82 27.55 3.06 -6.14
N CYS A 83 27.39 1.90 -6.77
CA CYS A 83 27.05 1.82 -8.20
C CYS A 83 25.70 2.49 -8.50
N LEU A 84 24.70 2.29 -7.64
CA LEU A 84 23.39 2.93 -7.77
C LEU A 84 23.48 4.45 -7.60
N ASP A 85 24.19 4.92 -6.58
CA ASP A 85 24.37 6.36 -6.28
C ASP A 85 25.10 7.10 -7.41
N THR A 86 26.19 6.52 -7.90
CA THR A 86 27.00 7.07 -9.00
C THR A 86 26.39 6.84 -10.38
N LYS A 87 25.30 6.06 -10.48
CA LYS A 87 24.66 5.60 -11.73
C LYS A 87 25.61 4.83 -12.66
N VAL A 88 26.70 4.29 -12.13
CA VAL A 88 27.65 3.45 -12.86
C VAL A 88 27.16 2.01 -12.81
N LYS A 89 27.02 1.36 -13.98
CA LYS A 89 26.65 -0.05 -14.02
C LYS A 89 27.84 -0.91 -13.58
N PRO A 90 27.61 -2.02 -12.86
CA PRO A 90 28.70 -2.94 -12.50
C PRO A 90 29.51 -3.42 -13.71
N SER A 91 28.86 -3.61 -14.87
CA SER A 91 29.50 -4.01 -16.13
C SER A 91 30.36 -2.92 -16.79
N SER A 92 30.28 -1.67 -16.32
CA SER A 92 31.01 -0.51 -16.86
C SER A 92 32.09 0.01 -15.91
N ILE A 93 32.34 -0.69 -14.80
CA ILE A 93 33.35 -0.30 -13.83
C ILE A 93 34.74 -0.40 -14.46
N THR A 94 35.47 0.71 -14.42
CA THR A 94 36.89 0.73 -14.81
C THR A 94 37.78 0.15 -13.70
N PRO A 95 39.00 -0.33 -14.02
CA PRO A 95 39.91 -0.88 -13.01
C PRO A 95 40.24 0.08 -11.85
N SER A 96 40.36 1.38 -12.14
CA SER A 96 40.59 2.42 -11.14
C SER A 96 39.39 2.61 -10.20
N GLN A 97 38.17 2.57 -10.74
CA GLN A 97 36.94 2.60 -9.94
C GLN A 97 36.79 1.33 -9.10
N TYR A 98 37.12 0.16 -9.65
CA TYR A 98 37.12 -1.10 -8.90
C TYR A 98 38.08 -1.04 -7.70
N GLN A 99 39.30 -0.52 -7.91
CA GLN A 99 40.25 -0.31 -6.82
C GLN A 99 39.73 0.66 -5.76
N ALA A 100 39.11 1.78 -6.15
CA ALA A 100 38.53 2.72 -5.19
C ALA A 100 37.43 2.08 -4.33
N MET A 101 36.63 1.18 -4.90
CA MET A 101 35.56 0.45 -4.22
C MET A 101 36.05 -0.65 -3.25
N GLU A 102 37.33 -1.01 -3.29
CA GLU A 102 37.92 -1.96 -2.33
C GLU A 102 38.31 -1.29 -1.01
N PHE A 103 38.40 0.04 -0.99
CA PHE A 103 38.75 0.85 0.19
C PHE A 103 37.53 1.44 0.91
N THR A 104 36.32 1.08 0.49
CA THR A 104 35.05 1.48 1.09
C THR A 104 34.50 0.33 1.95
#